data_AF-A0A7W2L0S8-F1
#
_entry.id   AF-A0A7W2L0S8-F1
#
_cell.length_a   1.000
_cell.length_b   1.000
_cell.length_c   1.000
_cell.angle_alpha   90.00
_cell.angle_beta   90.00
_cell.angle_gamma   90.00
#
_symmetry.space_group_name_H-M   'P 1'
#
loop_
_entity.id
_entity.type
_entity.pdbx_description
1 polymer ?
#
loop_
_entity_poly.entity_id
_entity_poly.type
_entity_poly.pdbx_seq_one_letter_code
_entity_poly.pdbx_strand_id
1 'polypeptide(L)'
;MAYLALYKLELLDEFENRRDDWTFADFERRLTEKKTPANYQDANAIIIAAHKEGNWPKAVKRYLLTNQHVHKHVSSEFNEVFTEVVAMLSEKEKQIWGLA
;
A
#
# COMPACT_ATOMS: atom_id res chain seq x y z
N MET A 1 7.79 14.63 -12.17
CA MET A 1 8.10 13.18 -12.16
C MET A 1 9.19 12.96 -11.13
N ALA A 2 8.83 12.58 -9.90
CA ALA A 2 9.83 12.12 -8.96
C ALA A 2 10.26 10.74 -9.45
N TYR A 3 11.52 10.58 -9.86
CA TYR A 3 12.02 9.27 -10.26
C TYR A 3 12.02 8.35 -9.04
N LEU A 4 11.07 7.42 -8.97
CA LEU A 4 11.16 6.31 -8.04
C LEU A 4 12.43 5.53 -8.34
N ALA A 5 13.22 5.27 -7.30
CA ALA A 5 14.40 4.42 -7.44
C ALA A 5 13.99 3.02 -7.93
N LEU A 6 14.84 2.37 -8.74
CA LEU A 6 14.53 1.10 -9.39
C LEU A 6 13.99 0.03 -8.42
N TYR A 7 14.59 -0.11 -7.23
CA TYR A 7 14.13 -1.10 -6.25
C TYR A 7 12.68 -0.85 -5.76
N LYS A 8 12.20 0.40 -5.79
CA LYS A 8 10.83 0.75 -5.42
C LYS A 8 9.86 0.31 -6.52
N LEU A 9 10.24 0.52 -7.79
CA LEU A 9 9.47 0.07 -8.94
C LEU A 9 9.36 -1.45 -8.95
N GLU A 10 10.48 -2.15 -8.80
CA GLU A 10 10.48 -3.62 -8.71
C GLU A 10 9.65 -4.15 -7.55
N LEU A 11 9.71 -3.49 -6.39
CA LEU A 11 8.90 -3.86 -5.23
C LEU A 11 7.41 -3.68 -5.54
N LEU A 12 7.01 -2.55 -6.12
CA LEU A 12 5.62 -2.28 -6.49
C LEU A 12 5.13 -3.27 -7.56
N ASP A 13 5.93 -3.54 -8.58
CA ASP A 13 5.64 -4.53 -9.62
C ASP A 13 5.47 -5.95 -9.03
N GLU A 14 6.34 -6.34 -8.10
CA GLU A 14 6.24 -7.62 -7.40
C GLU A 14 4.86 -7.76 -6.73
N PHE A 15 4.45 -6.77 -5.94
CA PHE A 15 3.21 -6.83 -5.15
C PHE A 15 1.93 -6.59 -5.96
N GLU A 16 1.98 -5.81 -7.04
CA GLU A 16 0.86 -5.62 -7.95
C GLU A 16 0.50 -6.92 -8.70
N ASN A 17 1.51 -7.76 -8.97
CA ASN A 17 1.35 -9.02 -9.68
C ASN A 17 1.08 -10.22 -8.76
N ARG A 18 1.26 -10.07 -7.45
CA ARG A 18 0.95 -11.11 -6.46
C ARG A 18 -0.55 -11.42 -6.43
N ARG A 19 -0.86 -12.71 -6.32
CA ARG A 19 -2.24 -13.26 -6.26
C ARG A 19 -2.55 -13.98 -4.96
N ASP A 20 -1.56 -14.12 -4.09
CA ASP A 20 -1.66 -14.73 -2.79
C ASP A 20 -2.16 -13.73 -1.74
N ASP A 21 -2.37 -14.21 -0.52
CA ASP A 21 -2.98 -13.43 0.55
C ASP A 21 -2.02 -12.54 1.34
N TRP A 22 -1.13 -11.85 0.62
CA TRP A 22 -0.13 -10.99 1.22
C TRP A 22 -0.71 -9.79 1.99
N THR A 23 0.07 -9.28 2.93
CA THR A 23 -0.31 -8.16 3.82
C THR A 23 0.73 -7.03 3.79
N PHE A 24 0.39 -5.87 4.35
CA PHE A 24 1.34 -4.74 4.50
C PHE A 24 2.67 -5.17 5.15
N ALA A 25 2.64 -6.10 6.11
CA ALA A 25 3.83 -6.61 6.76
C ALA A 25 4.75 -7.39 5.80
N ASP A 26 4.18 -8.12 4.83
CA ASP A 26 4.99 -8.76 3.77
C ASP A 26 5.68 -7.73 2.89
N PHE A 27 4.99 -6.63 2.58
CA PHE A 27 5.54 -5.52 1.81
C PHE A 27 6.70 -4.84 2.54
N GLU A 28 6.51 -4.50 3.82
CA GLU A 28 7.55 -3.89 4.65
C GLU A 28 8.76 -4.81 4.82
N ARG A 29 8.53 -6.10 5.08
CA ARG A 29 9.60 -7.11 5.13
C ARG A 29 10.37 -7.16 3.82
N ARG A 30 9.67 -7.27 2.68
CA ARG A 30 10.32 -7.33 1.36
C ARG A 30 11.11 -6.06 1.03
N LEU A 31 10.63 -4.90 1.47
CA LEU A 31 11.35 -3.64 1.34
C LEU A 31 12.69 -3.68 2.10
N THR A 32 12.69 -4.17 3.35
CA THR A 32 13.92 -4.30 4.14
C THR A 32 14.94 -5.27 3.56
N GLU A 33 14.48 -6.33 2.87
CA GLU A 33 15.34 -7.25 2.11
C GLU A 33 15.97 -6.59 0.87
N LYS A 34 15.22 -5.72 0.17
CA LYS A 34 15.71 -5.03 -1.04
C LYS A 34 16.63 -3.84 -0.74
N LYS A 35 16.42 -3.15 0.39
CA LYS A 35 17.22 -2.00 0.81
C LYS A 35 17.36 -1.96 2.31
N THR A 36 18.60 -1.90 2.77
CA THR A 36 18.93 -1.66 4.19
C THR A 36 19.72 -0.35 4.33
N PRO A 37 19.38 0.54 5.28
CA PRO A 37 18.21 0.48 6.14
C PRO A 37 16.94 0.93 5.39
N ALA A 38 15.83 0.26 5.69
CA ALA A 38 14.48 0.71 5.36
C ALA A 38 13.56 0.45 6.55
N ASN A 39 12.48 1.23 6.64
CA ASN A 39 11.47 1.07 7.69
C ASN A 39 10.05 1.29 7.14
N TYR A 40 9.04 1.26 8.02
CA TYR A 40 7.64 1.46 7.64
C TYR A 40 7.37 2.85 7.03
N GLN A 41 8.13 3.90 7.40
CA GLN A 41 7.98 5.23 6.80
C GLN A 41 8.43 5.23 5.33
N ASP A 42 9.49 4.48 5.00
CA ASP A 42 9.87 4.27 3.60
C ASP A 42 8.75 3.57 2.81
N ALA A 43 8.12 2.55 3.40
CA ALA A 43 7.00 1.85 2.77
C ALA A 43 5.80 2.80 2.54
N ASN A 44 5.45 3.60 3.55
CA ASN A 44 4.39 4.60 3.43
C ASN A 44 4.65 5.60 2.29
N ALA A 45 5.87 6.13 2.21
CA ALA A 45 6.26 7.05 1.15
C ALA A 45 6.18 6.42 -0.24
N ILE A 46 6.51 5.13 -0.37
CA ILE A 46 6.39 4.39 -1.64
C ILE A 46 4.92 4.25 -2.05
N ILE A 47 4.04 3.86 -1.12
CA ILE A 47 2.60 3.67 -1.40
C ILE A 47 1.93 5.00 -1.76
N ILE A 48 2.24 6.09 -1.05
CA ILE A 48 1.72 7.42 -1.37
C ILE A 48 2.21 7.87 -2.76
N ALA A 49 3.48 7.64 -3.09
CA ALA A 49 4.02 7.99 -4.40
C ALA A 49 3.33 7.20 -5.52
N ALA A 50 3.18 5.88 -5.35
CA ALA A 50 2.48 5.02 -6.30
C ALA A 50 1.04 5.49 -6.57
N HIS A 51 0.31 5.83 -5.51
CA HIS A 51 -1.04 6.37 -5.62
C HIS A 51 -1.08 7.70 -6.38
N LYS A 52 -0.18 8.64 -6.06
CA LYS A 52 -0.09 9.94 -6.75
C LYS A 52 0.24 9.80 -8.23
N GLU A 53 0.97 8.77 -8.61
CA GLU A 53 1.27 8.45 -10.02
C GLU A 53 0.12 7.74 -10.73
N GLY A 54 -0.92 7.29 -10.01
CA GLY A 54 -2.03 6.52 -10.55
C GLY A 54 -1.63 5.09 -10.97
N ASN A 55 -0.50 4.59 -10.46
CA ASN A 55 0.09 3.30 -10.82
C ASN A 55 -0.02 2.30 -9.64
N TRP A 56 0.08 1.01 -9.95
CA TRP A 56 -0.01 -0.09 -8.98
C TRP A 56 -1.24 -0.04 -8.05
N PRO A 57 -2.47 0.11 -8.59
CA PRO A 57 -3.67 0.31 -7.80
C PRO A 57 -4.00 -0.87 -6.88
N LYS A 58 -3.63 -2.11 -7.24
CA LYS A 58 -3.89 -3.29 -6.37
C LYS A 58 -2.92 -3.31 -5.20
N ALA A 59 -1.65 -3.01 -5.44
CA ALA A 59 -0.64 -2.92 -4.39
C ALA A 59 -1.02 -1.83 -3.37
N VAL A 60 -1.33 -0.62 -3.86
CA VAL A 60 -1.77 0.51 -3.00
C VAL A 60 -2.99 0.11 -2.19
N LYS A 61 -4.05 -0.38 -2.85
CA LYS A 61 -5.30 -0.78 -2.19
C LYS A 61 -5.05 -1.83 -1.10
N ARG A 62 -4.37 -2.93 -1.42
CA ARG A 62 -4.19 -4.05 -0.50
C ARG A 62 -3.28 -3.70 0.67
N TYR A 63 -2.22 -2.91 0.45
CA TYR A 63 -1.38 -2.41 1.52
C TYR A 63 -2.21 -1.62 2.55
N LEU A 64 -3.00 -0.64 2.08
CA LEU A 64 -3.78 0.23 2.95
C LEU A 64 -4.87 -0.52 3.71
N LEU A 65 -5.60 -1.41 3.03
CA LEU A 65 -6.69 -2.16 3.65
C LEU A 65 -6.18 -3.16 4.69
N THR A 66 -5.07 -3.85 4.43
CA THR A 66 -4.49 -4.77 5.41
C THR A 66 -3.86 -4.03 6.59
N ASN A 67 -3.23 -2.88 6.36
CA ASN A 67 -2.71 -2.02 7.42
C ASN A 67 -3.83 -1.49 8.33
N GLN A 68 -4.89 -0.91 7.74
CA GLN A 68 -6.05 -0.43 8.48
C GLN A 68 -6.76 -1.58 9.22
N HIS A 69 -6.89 -2.76 8.60
CA HIS A 69 -7.57 -3.88 9.22
C HIS A 69 -6.87 -4.36 10.50
N VAL A 70 -5.53 -4.34 10.51
CA VAL A 70 -4.71 -4.75 11.65
C VAL A 70 -4.68 -3.66 12.72
N HIS A 71 -4.44 -2.40 12.34
CA HIS A 71 -4.28 -1.31 13.31
C HIS A 71 -5.59 -0.63 13.73
N LYS A 72 -6.69 -0.89 13.02
CA LYS A 72 -7.99 -0.20 13.14
C LYS A 72 -7.93 1.32 12.89
N HIS A 73 -6.80 1.81 12.41
CA HIS A 73 -6.56 3.17 11.96
C HIS A 73 -5.50 3.15 10.85
N VAL A 74 -5.38 4.25 10.11
CA VAL A 74 -4.23 4.51 9.23
C VAL A 74 -3.37 5.62 9.82
N SER A 75 -2.09 5.68 9.46
CA SER A 75 -1.26 6.85 9.78
C SER A 75 -1.83 8.10 9.12
N SER A 76 -1.64 9.28 9.72
CA SER A 76 -2.17 10.54 9.20
C SER A 76 -1.73 10.86 7.77
N GLU A 77 -0.51 10.43 7.40
CA GLU A 77 0.06 10.52 6.05
C GLU A 77 -0.78 9.80 4.98
N PHE A 78 -1.56 8.81 5.39
CA PHE A 78 -2.45 8.05 4.52
C PHE A 78 -3.88 8.58 4.48
N ASN A 79 -4.28 9.55 5.31
CA ASN A 79 -5.70 9.94 5.42
C ASN A 79 -6.35 10.28 4.06
N GLU A 80 -5.67 11.09 3.24
CA GLU A 80 -6.14 11.47 1.91
C GLU A 80 -6.22 10.25 0.98
N VAL A 81 -5.10 9.53 0.83
CA VAL A 81 -4.99 8.34 -0.02
C VAL A 81 -6.01 7.26 0.36
N PHE A 82 -6.16 7.01 1.66
CA PHE A 82 -7.10 6.02 2.19
C PHE A 82 -8.54 6.41 1.88
N THR A 83 -8.90 7.68 2.06
CA THR A 83 -10.24 8.18 1.73
C THR A 83 -10.56 7.98 0.25
N GLU A 84 -9.62 8.30 -0.63
CA GLU A 84 -9.77 8.09 -2.07
C GLU A 84 -9.91 6.62 -2.44
N VAL A 85 -9.08 5.75 -1.87
CA VAL A 85 -9.15 4.30 -2.09
C VAL A 85 -10.48 3.74 -1.61
N VAL A 86 -10.96 4.14 -0.43
CA VAL A 86 -12.26 3.71 0.12
C VAL A 86 -13.43 4.20 -0.74
N ALA A 87 -13.34 5.41 -1.31
CA ALA A 87 -14.35 5.94 -2.22
C ALA A 87 -14.46 5.12 -3.52
N MET A 88 -13.38 4.46 -3.94
CA MET A 88 -13.36 3.57 -5.11
C MET A 88 -13.82 2.14 -4.81
N LEU A 89 -14.00 1.76 -3.53
CA LEU A 89 -14.46 0.43 -3.16
C LEU A 89 -15.96 0.29 -3.40
N SER A 90 -16.37 -0.91 -3.83
CA SER A 90 -17.76 -1.32 -3.76
C SER A 90 -18.24 -1.48 -2.31
N GLU A 91 -19.55 -1.33 -2.07
CA GLU A 91 -20.14 -1.55 -0.73
C GLU A 91 -19.84 -2.96 -0.18
N LYS A 92 -19.78 -3.96 -1.05
CA LYS A 92 -19.39 -5.32 -0.67
C LYS A 92 -17.93 -5.38 -0.18
N GLU A 93 -17.01 -4.72 -0.88
CA GLU A 93 -15.62 -4.64 -0.42
C GLU A 93 -15.52 -3.89 0.91
N LYS A 94 -16.23 -2.76 1.07
CA LYS A 94 -16.24 -2.02 2.35
C LYS A 94 -16.70 -2.90 3.51
N GLN A 95 -17.75 -3.70 3.32
CA GLN A 95 -18.22 -4.65 4.33
C GLN A 95 -17.19 -5.73 4.66
N ILE A 96 -16.51 -6.31 3.65
CA ILE A 96 -15.45 -7.31 3.86
C ILE A 96 -14.33 -6.73 4.73
N TRP A 97 -13.99 -5.46 4.53
CA TRP A 97 -12.92 -4.78 5.26
C TRP A 97 -13.37 -4.09 6.56
N GLY A 98 -14.67 -4.08 6.87
CA GLY A 98 -15.21 -3.43 8.06
C GLY A 98 -15.16 -1.90 7.99
N LEU A 99 -15.41 -1.34 6.79
CA LEU A 99 -15.35 0.09 6.46
C LEU A 99 -16.73 0.70 6.14
N ALA A 100 -17.80 -0.09 6.32
CA ALA A 100 -19.19 0.30 6.08
C ALA A 100 -19.88 0.73 7.38
#